data_AF-A0A315ZZR9-F1
#
_entry.id   AF-A0A315ZZR9-F1
#
_cell.length_a   1.000
_cell.length_b   1.000
_cell.length_c   1.000
_cell.angle_alpha   90.00
_cell.angle_beta   90.00
_cell.angle_gamma   90.00
#
_symmetry.space_group_name_H-M   'P 1'
#
loop_
_entity.id
_entity.type
_entity.pdbx_description
1 polymer ?
#
loop_
_entity_poly.entity_id
_entity_poly.type
_entity_poly.pdbx_seq_one_letter_code
_entity_poly.pdbx_strand_id
1 'polypeptide(L)'
;MPELKCTVQTCVHNKQFLCDLDKIQVGGSEAKTARETCCDSFRERTTNGYSNSYSGSSMNSSSSSYSGSSMNSLSSSYSGSSMNSSANGYSNSHGDITGRASDRSGIDCKAVECMYNNNYACHAGKISVEGSNAKQSEGTECATFKYKS
;
A
#
# COMPACT_ATOMS: atom_id res chain seq x y z
N MET A 1 -12.24 8.42 -4.12
CA MET A 1 -10.92 7.77 -4.16
C MET A 1 -9.86 8.83 -4.52
N PRO A 2 -8.76 8.98 -3.78
CA PRO A 2 -7.64 9.84 -4.18
C PRO A 2 -6.98 9.32 -5.46
N GLU A 3 -6.44 10.21 -6.28
CA GLU A 3 -5.68 9.81 -7.49
C GLU A 3 -4.31 9.26 -7.06
N LEU A 4 -4.22 7.94 -6.95
CA LEU A 4 -3.01 7.19 -6.60
C LEU A 4 -2.22 6.86 -7.87
N LYS A 5 -1.18 7.65 -8.15
CA LYS A 5 -0.24 7.38 -9.25
C LYS A 5 0.90 6.50 -8.77
N CYS A 6 1.28 5.57 -9.62
CA CYS A 6 2.49 4.77 -9.44
C CYS A 6 3.23 4.74 -10.78
N THR A 7 4.34 5.48 -10.90
CA THR A 7 5.16 5.48 -12.13
C THR A 7 6.20 4.35 -12.13
N VAL A 8 6.43 3.73 -10.97
CA VAL A 8 7.35 2.60 -10.76
C VAL A 8 6.92 1.41 -11.62
N GLN A 9 7.55 1.22 -12.78
CA GLN A 9 7.17 0.17 -13.76
C GLN A 9 7.35 -1.25 -13.20
N THR A 10 8.33 -1.42 -12.31
CA THR A 10 8.62 -2.64 -11.56
C THR A 10 7.65 -2.92 -10.42
N CYS A 11 6.68 -2.05 -10.10
CA CYS A 11 5.71 -2.32 -9.04
C CYS A 11 4.57 -3.23 -9.53
N VAL A 12 4.23 -4.31 -8.82
CA VAL A 12 3.08 -5.18 -9.17
C VAL A 12 1.76 -4.43 -9.22
N HIS A 13 1.61 -3.43 -8.35
CA HIS A 13 0.42 -2.61 -8.15
C HIS A 13 0.26 -1.51 -9.20
N ASN A 14 1.31 -1.23 -9.99
CA ASN A 14 1.21 -0.31 -11.11
C ASN A 14 0.39 -0.95 -12.24
N LYS A 15 -0.83 -0.45 -12.44
CA LYS A 15 -1.71 -0.69 -13.59
C LYS A 15 -1.78 0.60 -14.40
N GLN A 16 -1.06 0.66 -15.51
CA GLN A 16 -1.10 1.80 -16.45
C GLN A 16 -0.90 3.16 -15.75
N PHE A 17 0.16 3.27 -14.93
CA PHE A 17 0.55 4.46 -14.15
C PHE A 17 -0.32 4.78 -12.93
N LEU A 18 -1.32 3.96 -12.62
CA LEU A 18 -2.14 4.05 -11.40
C LEU A 18 -1.80 2.91 -10.45
N CYS A 19 -1.93 3.14 -9.14
CA CYS A 19 -1.83 2.08 -8.13
C CYS A 19 -3.19 1.38 -7.99
N ASP A 20 -3.21 0.04 -7.94
CA ASP A 20 -4.42 -0.76 -7.72
C ASP A 20 -4.77 -1.01 -6.24
N LEU A 21 -4.00 -0.44 -5.31
CA LEU A 21 -4.22 -0.57 -3.87
C LEU A 21 -5.17 0.50 -3.31
N ASP A 22 -6.22 0.07 -2.61
CA ASP A 22 -7.09 0.96 -1.81
C ASP A 22 -6.36 1.58 -0.61
N LYS A 23 -5.33 0.89 -0.10
CA LYS A 23 -4.49 1.31 1.03
C LYS A 23 -3.02 1.13 0.69
N ILE A 24 -2.26 2.22 0.77
CA ILE A 24 -0.80 2.22 0.69
C ILE A 24 -0.18 2.77 1.97
N GLN A 25 1.06 2.39 2.23
CA GLN A 25 1.87 2.84 3.36
C GLN A 25 3.10 3.59 2.82
N VAL A 26 3.31 4.81 3.32
CA VAL A 26 4.46 5.67 3.01
C VAL A 26 5.37 5.72 4.23
N GLY A 27 6.59 5.20 4.07
CA GLY A 27 7.67 5.21 5.06
C GLY A 27 8.41 6.55 5.12
N GLY A 28 9.62 6.53 5.69
CA GLY A 28 10.45 7.72 5.88
C GLY A 28 10.11 8.52 7.14
N SER A 29 10.14 7.88 8.32
CA SER A 29 9.81 8.51 9.60
C SER A 29 10.69 9.71 9.97
N GLU A 30 11.90 9.80 9.42
CA GLU A 30 12.84 10.92 9.63
C GLU A 30 12.99 11.80 8.37
N ALA A 31 12.15 11.59 7.35
CA ALA A 31 12.31 12.20 6.03
C ALA A 31 12.13 13.72 6.07
N LYS A 32 13.14 14.43 5.56
CA LYS A 32 13.15 15.87 5.30
C LYS A 32 12.94 16.19 3.83
N THR A 33 13.24 15.22 2.94
CA THR A 33 13.01 15.33 1.49
C THR A 33 12.20 14.14 0.97
N ALA A 34 11.57 14.29 -0.20
CA ALA A 34 10.77 13.23 -0.80
C ALA A 34 11.57 11.93 -1.04
N ARG A 35 12.87 12.05 -1.32
CA ARG A 35 13.79 10.93 -1.59
C ARG A 35 14.17 10.13 -0.34
N GLU A 36 13.86 10.64 0.85
CA GLU A 36 14.00 9.94 2.13
C GLU A 36 12.70 9.24 2.55
N THR A 37 11.61 9.43 1.79
CA THR A 37 10.40 8.62 1.92
C THR A 37 10.47 7.41 1.00
N CYS A 38 9.72 6.36 1.36
CA CYS A 38 9.59 5.15 0.57
C CYS A 38 8.13 4.69 0.53
N CYS A 39 7.76 3.88 -0.46
CA CYS A 39 6.49 3.16 -0.46
C CYS A 39 6.71 1.80 0.23
N ASP A 40 6.34 1.70 1.50
CA ASP A 40 6.43 0.44 2.27
C ASP A 40 5.48 -0.64 1.70
N SER A 41 4.45 -0.23 0.97
CA SER A 41 3.58 -1.13 0.20
C SER A 41 4.15 -1.54 -1.16
N PHE A 42 5.35 -1.10 -1.53
CA PHE A 42 5.98 -1.52 -2.77
C PHE A 42 6.21 -3.04 -2.78
N ARG A 43 5.89 -3.66 -3.92
CA ARG A 43 6.21 -5.05 -4.22
C ARG A 43 6.73 -5.13 -5.66
N GLU A 44 7.94 -5.66 -5.81
CA GLU A 44 8.55 -5.86 -7.11
C GLU A 44 7.78 -6.92 -7.92
N ARG A 45 7.50 -6.59 -9.18
CA ARG A 45 6.97 -7.49 -10.19
C ARG A 45 8.12 -8.33 -10.71
N THR A 46 8.28 -9.52 -10.15
CA THR A 46 9.24 -10.51 -10.63
C THR A 46 9.00 -10.80 -12.11
N THR A 47 9.98 -10.48 -12.96
CA THR A 47 9.82 -10.54 -14.43
C THR A 47 9.74 -11.96 -14.99
N ASN A 48 9.96 -12.98 -14.16
CA ASN A 48 9.84 -14.39 -14.50
C ASN A 48 9.36 -15.19 -13.28
N GLY A 49 8.49 -16.17 -13.51
CA GLY A 49 8.08 -17.19 -12.52
C GLY A 49 9.17 -18.22 -12.20
N TYR A 50 10.44 -17.83 -12.26
CA TYR A 50 11.61 -18.65 -11.97
C TYR A 50 12.66 -17.80 -11.25
N SER A 51 12.60 -17.80 -9.92
CA SER A 51 13.73 -17.45 -9.06
C SER A 51 13.97 -18.64 -8.13
N ASN A 52 15.01 -19.40 -8.45
CA ASN A 52 15.36 -20.63 -7.75
C ASN A 52 15.76 -20.31 -6.31
N SER A 53 15.32 -21.13 -5.36
CA SER A 53 15.55 -20.91 -3.93
C SER A 53 17.04 -21.05 -3.57
N TYR A 54 17.74 -19.96 -3.29
CA TYR A 54 18.95 -19.97 -2.45
C TYR A 54 19.10 -18.66 -1.66
N SER A 55 19.61 -18.79 -0.43
CA SER A 55 19.35 -17.88 0.68
C SER A 55 20.30 -16.68 0.81
N GLY A 56 19.82 -15.61 1.44
CA GLY A 56 20.61 -14.42 1.80
C GLY A 56 20.01 -13.68 3.01
N SER A 57 19.87 -14.37 4.14
CA SER A 57 19.17 -13.88 5.34
C SER A 57 19.99 -12.90 6.18
N SER A 58 19.45 -11.69 6.39
CA SER A 58 19.71 -10.85 7.56
C SER A 58 18.46 -10.02 7.91
N MET A 59 17.38 -10.71 8.30
CA MET A 59 16.26 -10.05 8.97
C MET A 59 16.69 -9.69 10.40
N ASN A 60 17.12 -8.44 10.63
CA ASN A 60 16.90 -7.84 11.94
C ASN A 60 15.54 -7.14 11.89
N SER A 61 14.52 -7.86 12.33
CA SER A 61 13.17 -7.34 12.44
C SER A 61 12.60 -7.86 13.74
N SER A 62 12.55 -6.98 14.74
CA SER A 62 11.81 -7.19 15.98
C SER A 62 10.31 -7.30 15.67
N SER A 63 9.90 -8.45 15.15
CA SER A 63 8.53 -8.72 14.73
C SER A 63 7.75 -9.35 15.88
N SER A 64 6.81 -8.59 16.43
CA SER A 64 5.72 -9.15 17.23
C SER A 64 5.00 -10.24 16.43
N SER A 65 4.71 -11.34 17.09
CA SER A 65 4.42 -12.64 16.46
C SER A 65 3.20 -12.64 15.53
N TYR A 66 3.39 -13.11 14.29
CA TYR A 66 2.33 -13.70 13.49
C TYR A 66 2.73 -15.12 13.08
N SER A 67 2.02 -16.11 13.63
CA SER A 67 2.32 -17.54 13.48
C SER A 67 1.65 -18.11 12.23
N GLY A 68 2.32 -18.01 11.07
CA GLY A 68 1.86 -18.61 9.82
C GLY A 68 2.39 -20.04 9.63
N SER A 69 1.55 -21.05 9.86
CA SER A 69 1.89 -22.45 9.55
C SER A 69 1.63 -22.77 8.07
N SER A 70 2.65 -23.23 7.36
CA SER A 70 2.53 -23.74 5.99
C SER A 70 1.87 -25.12 5.95
N MET A 71 1.01 -25.39 4.95
CA MET A 71 1.42 -26.23 3.80
C MET A 71 0.29 -26.60 2.80
N ASN A 72 0.69 -26.50 1.53
CA ASN A 72 0.31 -27.32 0.36
C ASN A 72 -1.12 -27.27 -0.24
N SER A 73 -1.14 -27.49 -1.55
CA SER A 73 -2.28 -27.37 -2.47
C SER A 73 -2.91 -28.72 -2.82
N LEU A 74 -4.21 -28.74 -3.10
CA LEU A 74 -4.82 -29.27 -4.35
C LEU A 74 -6.36 -29.12 -4.34
N SER A 75 -6.98 -29.43 -5.48
CA SER A 75 -8.41 -29.65 -5.74
C SER A 75 -9.30 -28.45 -6.06
N SER A 76 -9.69 -28.40 -7.33
CA SER A 76 -10.88 -27.78 -7.90
C SER A 76 -12.18 -28.13 -7.16
N SER A 77 -13.21 -27.28 -7.32
CA SER A 77 -14.61 -27.62 -7.71
C SER A 77 -15.66 -26.76 -6.99
N TYR A 78 -16.72 -26.40 -7.72
CA TYR A 78 -17.89 -25.68 -7.22
C TYR A 78 -18.67 -26.49 -6.17
N SER A 79 -19.18 -25.82 -5.13
CA SER A 79 -20.50 -26.09 -4.49
C SER A 79 -20.78 -25.02 -3.41
N GLY A 80 -22.00 -24.47 -3.37
CA GLY A 80 -22.40 -23.46 -2.38
C GLY A 80 -23.19 -24.03 -1.20
N SER A 81 -23.21 -23.32 -0.07
CA SER A 81 -24.20 -23.48 1.02
C SER A 81 -24.17 -22.28 1.97
N SER A 82 -25.31 -21.59 2.04
CA SER A 82 -25.86 -20.79 3.13
C SER A 82 -25.75 -21.52 4.49
N MET A 83 -25.51 -20.91 5.66
CA MET A 83 -26.35 -20.00 6.47
C MET A 83 -25.59 -19.64 7.80
N ASN A 84 -25.92 -18.65 8.66
CA ASN A 84 -26.70 -17.41 8.57
C ASN A 84 -26.48 -16.54 9.87
N SER A 85 -26.81 -15.23 9.84
CA SER A 85 -27.07 -14.29 10.95
C SER A 85 -26.21 -14.26 12.24
N SER A 86 -25.45 -13.17 12.38
CA SER A 86 -25.65 -12.20 13.48
C SER A 86 -25.23 -10.79 13.01
N ALA A 87 -26.01 -9.78 13.35
CA ALA A 87 -26.06 -8.53 12.59
C ALA A 87 -24.93 -7.53 12.90
N ASN A 88 -24.38 -6.91 11.85
CA ASN A 88 -24.18 -5.46 11.85
C ASN A 88 -24.32 -4.89 10.42
N GLY A 89 -24.74 -3.63 10.30
CA GLY A 89 -25.47 -3.15 9.12
C GLY A 89 -24.69 -3.04 7.81
N TYR A 90 -25.25 -3.59 6.72
CA TYR A 90 -24.94 -3.17 5.35
C TYR A 90 -25.57 -1.80 5.06
N SER A 91 -24.78 -0.73 5.20
CA SER A 91 -25.19 0.62 4.78
C SER A 91 -24.78 0.88 3.33
N ASN A 92 -25.61 0.43 2.38
CA ASN A 92 -25.56 0.93 1.00
C ASN A 92 -26.13 2.36 0.98
N SER A 93 -25.27 3.36 1.16
CA SER A 93 -25.68 4.77 1.12
C SER A 93 -25.40 5.37 -0.26
N HIS A 94 -26.43 5.50 -1.09
CA HIS A 94 -26.44 6.49 -2.17
C HIS A 94 -26.68 7.89 -1.57
N GLY A 95 -25.76 8.82 -1.81
CA GLY A 95 -25.78 10.21 -1.33
C GLY A 95 -24.35 10.74 -1.23
N ASP A 96 -23.99 11.97 -1.60
CA ASP A 96 -24.79 13.11 -2.07
C ASP A 96 -23.95 13.98 -3.02
N ILE A 97 -24.60 14.78 -3.87
CA ILE A 97 -23.94 15.70 -4.81
C ILE A 97 -23.36 16.96 -4.11
N THR A 98 -23.44 17.03 -2.77
CA THR A 98 -23.13 18.22 -1.96
C THR A 98 -21.85 18.11 -1.12
N GLY A 99 -20.70 18.32 -1.76
CA GLY A 99 -19.60 19.09 -1.16
C GLY A 99 -18.99 18.60 0.17
N ARG A 100 -18.87 17.29 0.41
CA ARG A 100 -18.09 16.73 1.54
C ARG A 100 -17.06 15.72 1.06
N ALA A 101 -15.82 15.87 1.53
CA ALA A 101 -14.67 15.10 1.05
C ALA A 101 -14.54 13.72 1.73
N SER A 102 -15.34 12.76 1.29
CA SER A 102 -15.11 11.32 1.45
C SER A 102 -14.26 10.79 0.28
N ASP A 103 -13.26 9.92 0.40
CA ASP A 103 -12.68 9.23 1.57
C ASP A 103 -11.15 9.24 1.37
N ARG A 104 -10.41 10.02 2.18
CA ARG A 104 -8.94 10.16 2.03
C ARG A 104 -8.14 9.36 3.06
N SER A 105 -8.80 8.59 3.91
CA SER A 105 -8.23 7.95 5.11
C SER A 105 -7.45 6.66 4.85
N GLY A 106 -7.39 6.18 3.60
CA GLY A 106 -6.79 4.88 3.25
C GLY A 106 -5.26 4.84 3.31
N ILE A 107 -4.58 5.99 3.42
CA ILE A 107 -3.12 6.10 3.26
C ILE A 107 -2.45 6.27 4.61
N ASP A 108 -1.66 5.27 4.99
CA ASP A 108 -0.85 5.26 6.20
C ASP A 108 0.47 6.00 5.92
N CYS A 109 0.74 7.09 6.63
CA CYS A 109 1.88 7.96 6.42
C CYS A 109 2.75 7.99 7.68
N LYS A 110 3.84 7.23 7.65
CA LYS A 110 4.84 7.21 8.72
C LYS A 110 5.78 8.41 8.68
N ALA A 111 5.86 9.13 7.57
CA ALA A 111 6.64 10.35 7.45
C ALA A 111 6.06 11.46 8.34
N VAL A 112 6.56 11.58 9.57
CA VAL A 112 5.97 12.42 10.62
C VAL A 112 6.00 13.91 10.25
N GLU A 113 7.04 14.33 9.54
CA GLU A 113 7.24 15.69 9.02
C GLU A 113 6.58 15.94 7.66
N CYS A 114 5.73 15.05 7.16
CA CYS A 114 4.97 15.30 5.93
C CYS A 114 3.80 16.27 6.19
N MET A 115 3.69 17.40 5.47
CA MET A 115 2.61 18.39 5.63
C MET A 115 1.20 17.79 5.56
N TYR A 116 1.04 16.69 4.83
CA TYR A 116 -0.25 16.01 4.64
C TYR A 116 -0.52 14.93 5.70
N ASN A 117 0.46 14.63 6.56
CA ASN A 117 0.32 13.67 7.67
C ASN A 117 -0.32 14.34 8.89
N ASN A 118 -1.54 13.91 9.16
CA ASN A 118 -2.28 14.19 10.39
C ASN A 118 -2.56 12.85 11.08
N ASN A 119 -1.89 12.62 12.21
CA ASN A 119 -1.97 11.40 13.02
C ASN A 119 -1.84 10.08 12.23
N TYR A 120 -0.74 9.95 11.48
CA TYR A 120 -0.40 8.80 10.62
C TYR A 120 -1.33 8.59 9.42
N ALA A 121 -2.32 9.46 9.17
CA ALA A 121 -3.14 9.42 7.97
C ALA A 121 -2.74 10.54 6.99
N CYS A 122 -2.55 10.19 5.71
CA CYS A 122 -2.26 11.17 4.66
C CYS A 122 -3.54 11.80 4.10
N HIS A 123 -3.65 13.12 4.14
CA HIS A 123 -4.83 13.86 3.70
C HIS A 123 -4.66 14.54 2.32
N ALA A 124 -3.56 14.23 1.62
CA ALA A 124 -3.27 14.74 0.29
C ALA A 124 -4.39 14.38 -0.72
N GLY A 125 -4.74 15.32 -1.62
CA GLY A 125 -5.77 15.09 -2.62
C GLY A 125 -5.37 14.12 -3.75
N LYS A 126 -4.06 13.91 -3.94
CA LYS A 126 -3.43 13.01 -4.90
C LYS A 126 -2.16 12.46 -4.24
N ILE A 127 -1.72 11.25 -4.59
CA ILE A 127 -0.41 10.73 -4.18
C ILE A 127 0.31 10.17 -5.42
N SER A 128 1.59 10.52 -5.58
CA SER A 128 2.48 9.94 -6.59
C SER A 128 3.59 9.13 -5.91
N VAL A 129 3.65 7.85 -6.24
CA VAL A 129 4.77 6.96 -5.91
C VAL A 129 5.66 6.82 -7.15
N GLU A 130 6.91 7.21 -7.01
CA GLU A 130 7.92 7.25 -8.07
C GLU A 130 9.13 6.39 -7.67
N GLY A 131 10.06 6.14 -8.58
CA GLY A 131 11.18 5.22 -8.36
C GLY A 131 11.68 4.56 -9.64
N SER A 132 12.81 5.05 -10.16
CA SER A 132 13.37 4.60 -11.44
C SER A 132 14.01 3.21 -11.32
N ASN A 133 13.36 2.19 -11.88
CA ASN A 133 13.77 0.78 -11.80
C ASN A 133 13.90 0.23 -10.37
N ALA A 134 13.05 0.70 -9.45
CA ALA A 134 13.05 0.26 -8.06
C ALA A 134 12.88 -1.26 -7.95
N LYS A 135 13.80 -1.93 -7.24
CA LYS A 135 13.71 -3.39 -6.94
C LYS A 135 13.29 -3.67 -5.50
N GLN A 136 13.31 -2.64 -4.67
CA GLN A 136 13.02 -2.65 -3.23
C GLN A 136 12.38 -1.31 -2.83
N SER A 137 11.75 -1.26 -1.67
CA SER A 137 11.01 -0.10 -1.14
C SER A 137 11.85 1.19 -1.12
N GLU A 138 13.15 1.07 -0.82
CA GLU A 138 14.08 2.21 -0.68
C GLU A 138 14.47 2.81 -2.05
N GLY A 139 14.17 2.12 -3.14
CA GLY A 139 14.27 2.65 -4.50
C GLY A 139 13.02 3.40 -4.96
N THR A 140 12.01 3.52 -4.09
CA THR A 140 10.78 4.27 -4.35
C THR A 140 10.68 5.49 -3.45
N GLU A 141 9.95 6.51 -3.90
CA GLU A 141 9.79 7.78 -3.22
C GLU A 141 8.35 8.30 -3.37
N CYS A 142 7.81 8.91 -2.31
CA CYS A 142 6.53 9.62 -2.38
C CYS A 142 6.79 11.03 -2.91
N ALA A 143 6.70 11.24 -4.23
CA ALA A 143 6.94 12.55 -4.85
C ALA A 143 5.91 13.62 -4.43
N THR A 144 4.79 13.21 -3.82
CA THR A 144 3.85 14.13 -3.17
C THR A 144 4.34 14.65 -1.81
N PHE A 145 5.34 14.03 -1.18
CA PHE A 145 5.87 14.48 0.10
C PHE A 145 6.26 15.97 0.06
N LYS A 146 5.85 16.68 1.11
CA LYS A 146 6.25 18.05 1.42
C LYS A 146 6.58 18.11 2.89
N TYR A 147 7.67 18.77 3.24
CA TYR A 147 8.11 18.94 4.62
C TYR A 147 7.26 19.99 5.36
N LYS A 148 6.95 19.75 6.64
CA LYS A 148 6.35 20.72 7.57
C LYS A 148 7.35 21.84 7.86
N SER A 149 7.28 22.91 7.07
CA SER A 149 8.01 24.16 7.33
C SER A 149 7.41 24.95 8.48
#